data_AF-A0A813A435-F1
#
_entry.id   AF-A0A813A435-F1
#
_cell.length_a   1.000
_cell.length_b   1.000
_cell.length_c   1.000
_cell.angle_alpha   90.00
_cell.angle_beta   90.00
_cell.angle_gamma   90.00
#
_symmetry.space_group_name_H-M   'P 1'
#
loop_
_entity.id
_entity.type
_entity.pdbx_description
1 polymer ?
#
loop_
_entity_poly.entity_id
_entity_poly.type
_entity_poly.pdbx_seq_one_letter_code
_entity_poly.pdbx_strand_id
1 'polypeptide(L)'
;QLVQLGGSYSADAVFLPFPALREDGDVWVGLVNELRECPCWAKSASCRTPPGAPAPANATVTLSVLPGERSVVRFKRCLERPELNDCFGVVEKREQGSISVSLAGGALVQGVTAKDVSLVTLEEVEPASVREVLGEQLKALQAQQGNVLAGKPEGPEGPPVAEQAAYAPLQGQENMLEQAKKVKDLLVQWHGRSALLPVWAKSFWQEVGLLEPLERRLKVLLLAQGYLGRGVGTPPRFKELKEKLEELAAAGAVSHSLEAFRAQESLAWQDEGEEGLEGWEDAAQSMLAIKPSSFSSDVAPSWLVTEAASYSQSEHKRRERARAQAGGHHGGGNSKGGEPKGGKGKGKDKKKGGGKASTQG
;
A
#
# COMPACT_ATOMS: atom_id res chain seq x y z
N GLN A 1 -20.89 -61.89 -38.46
CA GLN A 1 -20.01 -60.74 -38.18
C GLN A 1 -20.53 -60.12 -36.88
N LEU A 2 -20.18 -60.57 -35.67
CA LEU A 2 -18.88 -60.46 -34.98
C LEU A 2 -18.29 -59.06 -35.22
N VAL A 3 -18.19 -58.16 -34.24
CA VAL A 3 -17.49 -58.34 -32.96
C VAL A 3 -18.13 -57.51 -31.83
N GLN A 4 -18.31 -58.17 -30.69
CA GLN A 4 -18.55 -57.65 -29.34
C GLN A 4 -17.16 -57.45 -28.71
N LEU A 5 -16.86 -56.28 -28.13
CA LEU A 5 -15.72 -56.13 -27.23
C LEU A 5 -16.22 -55.54 -25.91
N GLY A 6 -16.37 -56.43 -24.93
CA GLY A 6 -16.33 -56.08 -23.52
C GLY A 6 -14.89 -55.83 -23.10
N GLY A 7 -14.73 -54.94 -22.14
CA GLY A 7 -13.45 -54.62 -21.51
C GLY A 7 -13.69 -54.16 -20.09
N SER A 8 -13.89 -55.13 -19.20
CA SER A 8 -13.79 -55.01 -17.75
C SER A 8 -12.33 -54.81 -17.35
N TYR A 9 -12.00 -53.71 -16.68
CA TYR A 9 -10.72 -53.56 -15.98
C TYR A 9 -10.97 -53.51 -14.47
N SER A 10 -10.50 -54.55 -13.81
CA SER A 10 -10.41 -54.71 -12.37
C SER A 10 -8.94 -54.66 -11.97
N ALA A 11 -8.67 -53.90 -10.90
CA ALA A 11 -7.54 -53.97 -9.97
C ALA A 11 -6.10 -54.05 -10.54
N ASP A 12 -5.36 -52.96 -10.38
CA ASP A 12 -3.95 -53.02 -9.98
C ASP A 12 -3.73 -52.01 -8.84
N ALA A 13 -3.71 -52.55 -7.61
CA ALA A 13 -3.21 -51.85 -6.45
C ALA A 13 -1.68 -51.86 -6.51
N VAL A 14 -1.09 -50.70 -6.76
CA VAL A 14 0.37 -50.54 -6.68
C VAL A 14 0.77 -50.53 -5.21
N PHE A 15 1.28 -51.67 -4.74
CA PHE A 15 2.05 -51.74 -3.51
C PHE A 15 3.38 -51.03 -3.72
N LEU A 16 3.59 -49.89 -3.06
CA LEU A 16 4.93 -49.34 -2.90
C LEU A 16 5.68 -50.16 -1.85
N PRO A 17 6.87 -50.69 -2.16
CA PRO A 17 7.72 -51.32 -1.16
C PRO A 17 8.24 -50.25 -0.19
N PHE A 18 7.94 -50.42 1.09
CA PHE A 18 8.60 -49.66 2.16
C PHE A 18 10.11 -49.92 2.10
N PRO A 19 10.97 -48.88 2.02
CA PRO A 19 12.39 -49.07 2.19
C PRO A 19 12.66 -49.51 3.64
N ALA A 20 13.51 -50.53 3.77
CA ALA A 20 13.88 -51.16 5.02
C ALA A 20 14.26 -50.14 6.11
N LEU A 21 13.59 -50.30 7.25
CA LEU A 21 13.87 -49.62 8.52
C LEU A 21 15.33 -49.80 8.91
N ARG A 22 16.06 -48.69 9.06
CA ARG A 22 17.29 -48.64 9.85
C ARG A 22 16.94 -48.59 11.33
N GLU A 23 17.61 -49.44 12.09
CA GLU A 23 17.55 -49.53 13.55
C GLU A 23 18.17 -48.27 14.19
N ASP A 24 17.36 -47.30 14.56
CA ASP A 24 17.71 -46.30 15.58
C ASP A 24 16.44 -45.97 16.37
N GLY A 25 16.28 -46.68 17.49
CA GLY A 25 15.04 -46.78 18.28
C GLY A 25 14.72 -45.61 19.22
N ASP A 26 15.41 -44.47 19.13
CA ASP A 26 15.32 -43.43 20.17
C ASP A 26 14.46 -42.20 19.81
N VAL A 27 14.01 -42.08 18.55
CA VAL A 27 13.22 -40.90 18.12
C VAL A 27 11.72 -41.04 18.41
N TRP A 28 11.21 -42.26 18.59
CA TRP A 28 9.78 -42.51 18.78
C TRP A 28 9.27 -42.31 20.22
N VAL A 29 10.14 -42.38 21.23
CA VAL A 29 9.73 -42.21 22.64
C VAL A 29 9.36 -40.75 22.96
N GLY A 30 10.01 -39.78 22.29
CA GLY A 30 9.67 -38.36 22.42
C GLY A 30 8.28 -38.03 21.85
N LEU A 31 8.00 -38.49 20.62
CA LEU A 31 6.74 -38.21 19.92
C LEU A 31 5.52 -38.86 20.62
N VAL A 32 5.70 -40.04 21.21
CA VAL A 32 4.63 -40.75 21.93
C VAL A 32 4.36 -40.12 23.31
N ASN A 33 5.36 -39.52 23.95
CA ASN A 33 5.16 -38.80 25.21
C ASN A 33 4.52 -37.43 25.00
N GLU A 34 4.83 -36.74 23.90
CA GLU A 34 4.22 -35.45 23.55
C GLU A 34 2.71 -35.58 23.21
N LEU A 35 2.31 -36.72 22.63
CA LEU A 35 0.89 -37.05 22.39
C LEU A 35 0.11 -37.44 23.66
N ARG A 36 0.79 -37.72 24.78
CA ARG A 36 0.14 -38.06 26.07
C ARG A 36 -0.27 -36.84 26.90
N GLU A 37 0.25 -35.66 26.60
CA GLU A 37 0.02 -34.44 27.42
C GLU A 37 -1.13 -33.55 26.92
N CYS A 38 -1.86 -33.92 25.87
CA CYS A 38 -3.05 -33.21 25.42
C CYS A 38 -4.30 -33.55 26.28
N PRO A 39 -4.86 -32.61 27.09
CA PRO A 39 -5.94 -32.93 28.05
C PRO A 39 -7.34 -33.10 27.44
N CYS A 40 -7.51 -32.92 26.13
CA CYS A 40 -8.82 -32.79 25.49
C CYS A 40 -9.51 -34.12 25.12
N TRP A 41 -8.87 -35.28 25.31
CA TRP A 41 -9.42 -36.56 24.83
C TRP A 41 -10.22 -37.38 25.86
N ALA A 42 -10.23 -37.00 27.14
CA ALA A 42 -10.71 -37.89 28.22
C ALA A 42 -12.22 -37.86 28.53
N LYS A 43 -13.09 -37.35 27.64
CA LYS A 43 -14.55 -37.35 27.86
C LYS A 43 -15.35 -37.69 26.60
N SER A 44 -15.27 -38.93 26.12
CA SER A 44 -16.39 -39.61 25.44
C SER A 44 -16.01 -41.03 25.05
N ALA A 45 -16.20 -41.98 25.97
CA ALA A 45 -16.37 -43.40 25.62
C ALA A 45 -16.95 -44.15 26.83
N SER A 46 -18.23 -43.94 27.13
CA SER A 46 -19.00 -44.87 27.94
C SER A 46 -20.23 -45.29 27.14
N CYS A 47 -20.02 -46.26 26.25
CA CYS A 47 -21.10 -47.00 25.61
C CYS A 47 -20.84 -48.48 25.86
N ARG A 48 -21.63 -49.08 26.76
CA ARG A 48 -21.67 -50.52 26.97
C ARG A 48 -22.21 -51.17 25.70
N THR A 49 -21.37 -51.98 25.05
CA THR A 49 -21.77 -52.85 23.94
C THR A 49 -22.34 -54.16 24.48
N PRO A 50 -23.53 -54.61 24.02
CA PRO A 50 -24.06 -55.93 24.37
C PRO A 50 -23.31 -57.05 23.62
N PRO A 51 -23.19 -58.26 24.22
CA PRO A 51 -22.47 -59.38 23.61
C PRO A 51 -23.34 -60.02 22.52
N GLY A 52 -22.91 -59.94 21.26
CA GLY A 52 -23.55 -60.69 20.17
C GLY A 52 -23.53 -60.07 18.76
N ALA A 53 -22.75 -59.03 18.49
CA ALA A 53 -22.63 -58.47 17.13
C ALA A 53 -21.41 -59.05 16.39
N PRO A 54 -21.52 -59.36 15.08
CA PRO A 54 -20.40 -59.84 14.28
C PRO A 54 -19.29 -58.78 14.18
N ALA A 55 -18.04 -59.25 14.15
CA ALA A 55 -16.82 -58.44 14.20
C ALA A 55 -16.86 -57.23 13.24
N PRO A 56 -16.54 -56.00 13.70
CA PRO A 56 -16.48 -54.85 12.81
C PRO A 56 -15.32 -55.03 11.84
N ALA A 57 -15.64 -54.97 10.54
CA ALA A 57 -14.65 -54.83 9.48
C ALA A 57 -13.72 -53.65 9.80
N ASN A 58 -12.42 -53.88 9.68
CA ASN A 58 -11.30 -52.97 9.93
C ASN A 58 -11.69 -51.48 9.75
N ALA A 59 -11.90 -50.77 10.86
CA ALA A 59 -12.04 -49.33 10.84
C ALA A 59 -10.67 -48.72 10.49
N THR A 60 -10.46 -48.39 9.21
CA THR A 60 -9.28 -47.65 8.76
C THR A 60 -9.37 -46.23 9.32
N VAL A 61 -8.70 -46.00 10.45
CA VAL A 61 -8.52 -44.65 11.02
C VAL A 61 -7.61 -43.86 10.08
N THR A 62 -8.20 -42.97 9.28
CA THR A 62 -7.46 -42.02 8.46
C THR A 62 -7.03 -40.85 9.34
N LEU A 63 -5.79 -40.91 9.85
CA LEU A 63 -5.17 -39.77 10.53
C LEU A 63 -4.92 -38.67 9.51
N SER A 64 -5.71 -37.60 9.58
CA SER A 64 -5.51 -36.41 8.73
C SER A 64 -4.47 -35.53 9.40
N VAL A 65 -3.22 -35.60 8.91
CA VAL A 65 -2.16 -34.70 9.35
C VAL A 65 -2.53 -33.29 8.89
N LEU A 66 -2.72 -32.38 9.86
CA LEU A 66 -3.01 -30.98 9.58
C LEU A 66 -1.74 -30.29 9.08
N PRO A 67 -1.78 -29.53 7.97
CA PRO A 67 -0.62 -28.81 7.49
C PRO A 67 -0.18 -27.78 8.54
N GLY A 68 1.10 -27.84 8.90
CA GLY A 68 1.70 -26.84 9.78
C GLY A 68 1.90 -25.52 9.05
N GLU A 69 2.15 -24.44 9.79
CA GLU A 69 2.65 -23.21 9.20
C GLU A 69 3.93 -23.52 8.41
N ARG A 70 4.12 -22.84 7.27
CA ARG A 70 5.27 -23.03 6.36
C ARG A 70 5.33 -24.39 5.69
N SER A 71 4.22 -25.10 5.67
CA SER A 71 4.10 -26.29 4.86
C SER A 71 3.71 -25.92 3.44
N VAL A 72 4.26 -26.66 2.46
CA VAL A 72 3.82 -26.58 1.07
C VAL A 72 2.56 -27.40 0.93
N VAL A 73 1.54 -26.80 0.34
CA VAL A 73 0.23 -27.42 0.16
C VAL A 73 -0.18 -27.37 -1.31
N ARG A 74 -0.86 -28.42 -1.75
CA ARG A 74 -1.58 -28.47 -3.02
C ARG A 74 -3.07 -28.44 -2.74
N PHE A 75 -3.78 -27.55 -3.42
CA PHE A 75 -5.23 -27.50 -3.35
C PHE A 75 -5.83 -28.73 -4.04
N LYS A 76 -6.66 -29.47 -3.30
CA LYS A 76 -7.53 -30.51 -3.84
C LYS A 76 -8.69 -29.84 -4.59
N ARG A 77 -9.58 -30.66 -5.17
CA ARG A 77 -10.82 -30.17 -5.78
C ARG A 77 -11.65 -29.37 -4.77
N CYS A 78 -11.46 -28.07 -4.76
CA CYS A 78 -12.23 -27.10 -4.00
C CYS A 78 -13.50 -26.79 -4.79
N LEU A 79 -14.67 -27.07 -4.20
CA LEU A 79 -15.96 -26.82 -4.84
C LEU A 79 -16.29 -25.33 -4.90
N GLU A 80 -15.83 -24.56 -3.91
CA GLU A 80 -16.10 -23.13 -3.81
C GLU A 80 -15.21 -22.30 -4.75
N ARG A 81 -13.97 -22.76 -4.97
CA ARG A 81 -12.97 -22.07 -5.79
C ARG A 81 -12.28 -23.04 -6.76
N PRO A 82 -12.97 -23.46 -7.83
CA PRO A 82 -12.43 -24.45 -8.76
C PRO A 82 -11.17 -23.97 -9.51
N GLU A 83 -10.96 -22.65 -9.56
CA GLU A 83 -9.75 -22.02 -10.12
C GLU A 83 -8.48 -22.33 -9.32
N LEU A 84 -8.61 -22.69 -8.05
CA LEU A 84 -7.48 -23.05 -7.19
C LEU A 84 -7.11 -24.53 -7.30
N ASN A 85 -7.90 -25.34 -8.01
CA ASN A 85 -7.61 -26.76 -8.15
C ASN A 85 -6.23 -26.98 -8.77
N ASP A 86 -5.45 -27.88 -8.19
CA ASP A 86 -4.08 -28.19 -8.62
C ASP A 86 -3.05 -27.05 -8.50
N CYS A 87 -3.42 -25.94 -7.85
CA CYS A 87 -2.46 -24.90 -7.49
C CYS A 87 -1.64 -25.30 -6.26
N PHE A 88 -0.41 -24.79 -6.22
CA PHE A 88 0.53 -24.96 -5.10
C PHE A 88 0.71 -23.63 -4.37
N GLY A 89 0.87 -23.73 -3.05
CA GLY A 89 1.13 -22.57 -2.19
C GLY A 89 1.82 -22.95 -0.89
N VAL A 90 2.24 -21.94 -0.14
CA VAL A 90 2.83 -22.07 1.19
C VAL A 90 1.84 -21.56 2.24
N VAL A 91 1.67 -22.32 3.31
CA VAL A 91 0.85 -21.88 4.45
C VAL A 91 1.57 -20.75 5.21
N GLU A 92 1.02 -19.54 5.19
CA GLU A 92 1.60 -18.39 5.90
C GLU A 92 1.15 -18.32 7.36
N LYS A 93 -0.16 -18.43 7.58
CA LYS A 93 -0.77 -18.25 8.90
C LYS A 93 -1.89 -19.25 9.11
N ARG A 94 -1.98 -19.77 10.33
CA ARG A 94 -3.09 -20.63 10.75
C ARG A 94 -3.95 -19.91 11.78
N GLU A 95 -5.24 -19.84 11.49
CA GLU A 95 -6.25 -19.36 12.42
C GLU A 95 -7.17 -20.54 12.78
N GLN A 96 -7.97 -20.42 13.86
CA GLN A 96 -8.77 -21.55 14.35
C GLN A 96 -9.83 -21.96 13.31
N GLY A 97 -9.50 -22.96 12.49
CA GLY A 97 -10.39 -23.52 11.46
C GLY A 97 -10.12 -23.03 10.04
N SER A 98 -9.33 -21.98 9.86
CA SER A 98 -8.98 -21.40 8.56
C SER A 98 -7.47 -21.25 8.39
N ILE A 99 -7.03 -21.33 7.14
CA ILE A 99 -5.62 -21.24 6.77
C ILE A 99 -5.47 -20.15 5.71
N SER A 100 -4.44 -19.33 5.83
CA SER A 100 -4.01 -18.37 4.82
C SER A 100 -2.85 -18.97 4.02
N VAL A 101 -3.03 -19.09 2.71
CA VAL A 101 -2.07 -19.73 1.79
C VAL A 101 -1.60 -18.73 0.76
N SER A 102 -0.29 -18.57 0.63
CA SER A 102 0.34 -17.75 -0.41
C SER A 102 0.64 -18.62 -1.62
N LEU A 103 0.03 -18.33 -2.76
CA LEU A 103 0.23 -19.11 -3.99
C LEU A 103 1.61 -18.79 -4.59
N ALA A 104 2.12 -19.71 -5.43
CA ALA A 104 3.34 -19.45 -6.20
C ALA A 104 3.25 -18.20 -7.09
N GLY A 105 2.04 -17.79 -7.50
CA GLY A 105 1.80 -16.54 -8.23
C GLY A 105 1.83 -15.27 -7.37
N GLY A 106 2.09 -15.39 -6.06
CA GLY A 106 2.10 -14.27 -5.10
C GLY A 106 0.72 -13.84 -4.60
N ALA A 107 -0.36 -14.46 -5.09
CA ALA A 107 -1.71 -14.20 -4.58
C ALA A 107 -1.93 -14.85 -3.21
N LEU A 108 -2.48 -14.09 -2.27
CA LEU A 108 -2.83 -14.57 -0.94
C LEU A 108 -4.28 -15.04 -0.92
N VAL A 109 -4.49 -16.30 -0.55
CA VAL A 109 -5.81 -16.92 -0.41
C VAL A 109 -6.11 -17.11 1.07
N GLN A 110 -7.11 -16.39 1.58
CA GLN A 110 -7.59 -16.52 2.95
C GLN A 110 -8.84 -17.40 3.04
N GLY A 111 -9.06 -17.97 4.22
CA GLY A 111 -10.26 -18.77 4.53
C GLY A 111 -10.20 -20.21 4.03
N VAL A 112 -9.02 -20.75 3.71
CA VAL A 112 -8.91 -22.12 3.18
C VAL A 112 -9.11 -23.12 4.31
N THR A 113 -9.98 -24.11 4.12
CA THR A 113 -10.14 -25.18 5.12
C THR A 113 -9.08 -26.25 4.95
N ALA A 114 -8.66 -26.90 6.05
CA ALA A 114 -7.66 -27.96 6.00
C ALA A 114 -8.09 -29.20 5.17
N LYS A 115 -9.39 -29.34 4.86
CA LYS A 115 -9.92 -30.45 4.05
C LYS A 115 -9.65 -30.25 2.56
N ASP A 116 -9.56 -28.99 2.13
CA ASP A 116 -9.41 -28.61 0.72
C ASP A 116 -7.94 -28.63 0.27
N VAL A 117 -7.01 -28.93 1.17
CA VAL A 117 -5.58 -28.95 0.89
C VAL A 117 -4.95 -30.30 1.24
N SER A 118 -3.93 -30.68 0.47
CA SER A 118 -3.02 -31.79 0.77
C SER A 118 -1.64 -31.24 1.05
N LEU A 119 -0.98 -31.79 2.07
CA LEU A 119 0.44 -31.58 2.29
C LEU A 119 1.23 -32.21 1.12
N VAL A 120 2.16 -31.45 0.56
CA VAL A 120 3.01 -31.92 -0.55
C VAL A 120 4.46 -31.54 -0.21
N THR A 121 5.40 -32.44 -0.49
CA THR A 121 6.82 -32.11 -0.32
C THR A 121 7.31 -31.21 -1.47
N LEU A 122 8.29 -30.34 -1.21
CA LEU A 122 8.81 -29.43 -2.25
C LEU A 122 9.35 -30.17 -3.48
N GLU A 123 9.73 -31.45 -3.34
CA GLU A 123 10.24 -32.31 -4.42
C GLU A 123 9.16 -32.82 -5.36
N GLU A 124 7.91 -32.92 -4.89
CA GLU A 124 6.76 -33.39 -5.67
C GLU A 124 6.10 -32.27 -6.51
N VAL A 125 6.60 -31.04 -6.40
CA VAL A 125 6.04 -29.88 -7.11
C VAL A 125 6.60 -29.78 -8.52
N GLU A 126 5.74 -29.99 -9.51
CA GLU A 126 6.00 -29.76 -10.92
C GLU A 126 5.14 -28.62 -11.45
N PRO A 127 5.68 -27.69 -12.27
CA PRO A 127 7.03 -27.66 -12.83
C PRO A 127 8.11 -27.10 -11.88
N ALA A 128 9.39 -27.39 -12.18
CA ALA A 128 10.55 -26.93 -11.41
C ALA A 128 10.61 -25.40 -11.16
N SER A 129 10.05 -24.59 -12.07
CA SER A 129 9.95 -23.14 -11.88
C SER A 129 9.05 -22.76 -10.70
N VAL A 130 7.95 -23.49 -10.47
CA VAL A 130 7.05 -23.28 -9.33
C VAL A 130 7.74 -23.69 -8.03
N ARG A 131 8.52 -24.77 -8.08
CA ARG A 131 9.33 -25.24 -6.96
C ARG A 131 10.34 -24.19 -6.48
N GLU A 132 11.03 -23.51 -7.41
CA GLU A 132 11.97 -22.44 -7.06
C GLU A 132 11.26 -21.27 -6.35
N VAL A 133 10.15 -20.80 -6.91
CA VAL A 133 9.38 -19.69 -6.33
C VAL A 133 8.85 -20.02 -4.93
N LEU A 134 8.28 -21.21 -4.73
CA LEU A 134 7.81 -21.65 -3.41
C LEU A 134 8.98 -21.79 -2.42
N GLY A 135 10.15 -22.24 -2.89
CA GLY A 135 11.37 -22.32 -2.08
C GLY A 135 11.85 -20.95 -1.59
N GLU A 136 11.83 -19.94 -2.46
CA GLU A 136 12.16 -18.56 -2.10
C GLU A 136 11.16 -17.97 -1.10
N GLN A 137 9.86 -18.18 -1.31
CA GLN A 137 8.80 -17.75 -0.39
C GLN A 137 8.97 -18.39 1.01
N LEU A 138 9.25 -19.69 1.05
CA LEU A 138 9.47 -20.42 2.30
C LEU A 138 10.68 -19.86 3.06
N LYS A 139 11.77 -19.55 2.34
CA LYS A 139 12.98 -18.94 2.91
C LYS A 139 12.71 -17.53 3.44
N ALA A 140 11.91 -16.73 2.72
CA ALA A 140 11.50 -15.39 3.15
C ALA A 140 10.67 -15.45 4.44
N LEU A 141 9.72 -16.38 4.55
CA LEU A 141 8.92 -16.57 5.76
C LEU A 141 9.77 -17.05 6.95
N GLN A 142 10.77 -17.91 6.72
CA GLN A 142 11.72 -18.30 7.76
C GLN A 142 12.55 -17.12 8.26
N ALA A 143 13.04 -16.26 7.36
CA ALA A 143 13.83 -15.09 7.71
C ALA A 143 13.07 -14.12 8.64
N GLN A 144 11.75 -13.99 8.48
CA GLN A 144 10.94 -13.13 9.33
C GLN A 144 10.81 -13.63 10.79
N GLN A 145 10.92 -14.94 11.06
CA GLN A 145 10.87 -15.44 12.45
C GLN A 145 12.19 -15.28 13.21
N GLY A 146 13.32 -15.36 12.51
CA GLY A 146 14.64 -15.25 13.14
C GLY A 146 14.82 -13.91 13.87
N ASN A 147 14.03 -12.90 13.52
CA ASN A 147 14.07 -11.58 14.12
C ASN A 147 13.23 -11.44 15.41
N VAL A 148 12.43 -12.46 15.78
CA VAL A 148 11.49 -12.36 16.93
C VAL A 148 11.99 -13.07 18.19
N LEU A 149 12.92 -14.04 18.07
CA LEU A 149 13.34 -14.88 19.20
C LEU A 149 14.69 -14.50 19.85
N ALA A 150 15.39 -13.46 19.36
CA ALA A 150 16.64 -12.97 19.95
C ALA A 150 16.40 -11.94 21.07
N GLY A 151 15.53 -12.25 22.03
CA GLY A 151 15.19 -11.33 23.12
C GLY A 151 14.75 -12.01 24.41
N LYS A 152 15.72 -12.19 25.32
CA LYS A 152 15.64 -12.10 26.79
C LYS A 152 15.89 -13.41 27.57
N PRO A 153 17.11 -13.62 28.11
CA PRO A 153 17.34 -14.61 29.16
C PRO A 153 16.70 -14.13 30.47
N GLU A 154 15.85 -14.97 31.06
CA GLU A 154 15.33 -14.81 32.42
C GLU A 154 16.41 -15.13 33.46
N GLY A 155 16.65 -14.20 34.38
CA GLY A 155 17.54 -14.32 35.54
C GLY A 155 17.18 -13.29 36.61
N PRO A 156 17.38 -13.57 37.91
CA PRO A 156 16.41 -13.26 38.97
C PRO A 156 16.55 -11.86 39.61
N GLU A 157 15.40 -11.42 40.14
CA GLU A 157 15.10 -10.25 40.98
C GLU A 157 16.28 -9.41 41.49
N GLY A 158 16.42 -8.22 40.90
CA GLY A 158 17.11 -7.07 41.48
C GLY A 158 16.30 -5.79 41.20
N PRO A 159 16.32 -4.78 42.09
CA PRO A 159 15.41 -3.62 42.03
C PRO A 159 15.66 -2.75 40.78
N PRO A 160 14.65 -2.00 40.32
CA PRO A 160 14.58 -1.48 38.96
C PRO A 160 15.57 -0.34 38.76
N VAL A 161 16.71 -0.65 38.14
CA VAL A 161 17.54 0.36 37.48
C VAL A 161 16.99 0.51 36.07
N ALA A 162 16.54 1.72 35.74
CA ALA A 162 15.95 2.10 34.46
C ALA A 162 16.87 1.69 33.30
N GLU A 163 16.59 0.51 32.75
CA GLU A 163 17.24 -0.04 31.58
C GLU A 163 16.80 0.80 30.38
N GLN A 164 17.75 1.56 29.84
CA GLN A 164 17.61 2.32 28.61
C GLN A 164 17.30 1.34 27.48
N ALA A 165 16.01 1.10 27.25
CA ALA A 165 15.52 0.54 26.01
C ALA A 165 16.08 1.41 24.88
N ALA A 166 17.02 0.86 24.11
CA ALA A 166 17.58 1.48 22.94
C ALA A 166 16.44 1.71 21.92
N TYR A 167 15.89 2.91 21.97
CA TYR A 167 14.85 3.43 21.11
C TYR A 167 15.45 3.59 19.71
N ALA A 168 15.25 2.62 18.82
CA ALA A 168 15.64 2.73 17.41
C ALA A 168 14.40 2.77 16.47
N PRO A 169 13.59 3.85 16.52
CA PRO A 169 12.37 3.99 15.70
C PRO A 169 12.63 4.30 14.20
N LEU A 170 13.85 4.10 13.69
CA LEU A 170 14.26 4.63 12.37
C LEU A 170 14.24 3.61 11.23
N GLN A 171 14.16 2.30 11.50
CA GLN A 171 14.27 1.27 10.45
C GLN A 171 13.14 1.27 9.40
N GLY A 172 12.02 1.95 9.64
CA GLY A 172 10.95 2.12 8.64
C GLY A 172 11.09 3.36 7.75
N GLN A 173 11.91 4.34 8.12
CA GLN A 173 12.02 5.61 7.39
C GLN A 173 12.88 5.52 6.13
N GLU A 174 13.84 4.60 6.10
CA GLU A 174 14.81 4.48 5.00
C GLU A 174 14.10 4.19 3.66
N ASN A 175 13.12 3.28 3.66
CA ASN A 175 12.32 2.98 2.47
C ASN A 175 11.55 4.19 1.94
N MET A 176 11.00 5.01 2.83
CA MET A 176 10.27 6.23 2.47
C MET A 176 11.21 7.27 1.85
N LEU A 177 12.41 7.44 2.42
CA LEU A 177 13.42 8.35 1.92
C LEU A 177 13.90 7.93 0.52
N GLU A 178 14.15 6.64 0.32
CA GLU A 178 14.53 6.10 -0.99
C GLU A 178 13.42 6.27 -2.03
N GLN A 179 12.16 5.99 -1.67
CA GLN A 179 11.02 6.20 -2.54
C GLN A 179 10.87 7.68 -2.92
N ALA A 180 10.96 8.60 -1.95
CA ALA A 180 10.87 10.03 -2.20
C ALA A 180 11.98 10.54 -3.12
N LYS A 181 13.21 10.05 -2.94
CA LYS A 181 14.34 10.37 -3.81
C LYS A 181 14.09 9.88 -5.25
N LYS A 182 13.62 8.64 -5.42
CA LYS A 182 13.25 8.09 -6.73
C LYS A 182 12.18 8.94 -7.41
N VAL A 183 11.09 9.29 -6.70
CA VAL A 183 10.02 10.12 -7.25
C VAL A 183 10.52 11.53 -7.62
N LYS A 184 11.42 12.11 -6.82
CA LYS A 184 12.06 13.40 -7.14
C LYS A 184 12.90 13.32 -8.41
N ASP A 185 13.70 12.27 -8.56
CA ASP A 185 14.56 12.08 -9.74
C ASP A 185 13.71 11.89 -11.00
N LEU A 186 12.64 11.10 -10.93
CA LEU A 186 11.64 10.96 -12.00
C LEU A 186 10.99 12.30 -12.36
N LEU A 187 10.60 13.09 -11.35
CA LEU A 187 9.99 14.39 -11.56
C LEU A 187 10.93 15.34 -12.32
N VAL A 188 12.21 15.38 -11.93
CA VAL A 188 13.23 16.20 -12.61
C VAL A 188 13.47 15.72 -14.04
N GLN A 189 13.57 14.40 -14.24
CA GLN A 189 13.78 13.80 -15.55
C GLN A 189 12.62 14.11 -16.53
N TRP A 190 11.38 13.89 -16.09
CA TRP A 190 10.20 14.14 -16.91
C TRP A 190 9.94 15.63 -17.13
N HIS A 191 10.19 16.46 -16.11
CA HIS A 191 10.09 17.92 -16.28
C HIS A 191 11.13 18.46 -17.27
N GLY A 192 12.35 17.92 -17.28
CA GLY A 192 13.36 18.24 -18.31
C GLY A 192 12.91 17.90 -19.73
N ARG A 193 12.03 16.90 -19.88
CA ARG A 193 11.42 16.49 -21.15
C ARG A 193 10.09 17.19 -21.46
N SER A 194 9.57 18.00 -20.54
CA SER A 194 8.24 18.62 -20.65
C SER A 194 8.08 19.54 -21.86
N ALA A 195 9.17 20.15 -22.33
CA ALA A 195 9.17 20.98 -23.54
C ALA A 195 8.92 20.18 -24.83
N LEU A 196 9.26 18.89 -24.84
CA LEU A 196 9.13 18.00 -26.00
C LEU A 196 7.86 17.15 -25.94
N LEU A 197 7.40 16.81 -24.74
CA LEU A 197 6.30 15.89 -24.52
C LEU A 197 5.18 16.60 -23.73
N PRO A 198 4.11 17.09 -24.39
CA PRO A 198 3.00 17.75 -23.69
C PRO A 198 2.25 16.79 -22.74
N VAL A 199 2.39 15.48 -22.93
CA VAL A 199 1.82 14.42 -22.09
C VAL A 199 2.76 13.92 -20.98
N TRP A 200 3.88 14.62 -20.72
CA TRP A 200 4.88 14.19 -19.74
C TRP A 200 4.29 13.88 -18.35
N ALA A 201 3.27 14.63 -17.93
CA ALA A 201 2.62 14.42 -16.64
C ALA A 201 1.98 13.02 -16.52
N LYS A 202 1.39 12.52 -17.62
CA LYS A 202 0.77 11.19 -17.63
C LYS A 202 1.84 10.10 -17.50
N SER A 203 2.94 10.24 -18.22
CA SER A 203 4.06 9.27 -18.15
C SER A 203 4.77 9.32 -16.80
N PHE A 204 4.96 10.52 -16.24
CA PHE A 204 5.48 10.69 -14.88
C PHE A 204 4.62 9.94 -13.86
N TRP A 205 3.30 10.14 -13.88
CA TRP A 205 2.42 9.44 -12.95
C TRP A 205 2.42 7.93 -13.18
N GLN A 206 2.43 7.46 -14.42
CA GLN A 206 2.54 6.03 -14.72
C GLN A 206 3.78 5.40 -14.09
N GLU A 207 4.94 6.05 -14.19
CA GLU A 207 6.17 5.55 -13.55
C GLU A 207 6.11 5.61 -12.02
N VAL A 208 5.49 6.65 -11.44
CA VAL A 208 5.24 6.71 -9.99
C VAL A 208 4.30 5.57 -9.55
N GLY A 209 3.33 5.19 -10.38
CA GLY A 209 2.43 4.06 -10.12
C GLY A 209 3.13 2.70 -10.11
N LEU A 210 4.26 2.56 -10.82
CA LEU A 210 5.08 1.34 -10.78
C LEU A 210 5.87 1.19 -9.47
N LEU A 211 5.97 2.26 -8.67
CA LEU A 211 6.61 2.24 -7.34
C LEU A 211 5.65 1.83 -6.22
N GLU A 212 4.39 1.48 -6.53
CA GLU A 212 3.46 0.96 -5.53
C GLU A 212 3.92 -0.42 -5.01
N PRO A 213 3.92 -0.66 -3.68
CA PRO A 213 3.27 0.13 -2.63
C PRO A 213 4.08 1.35 -2.15
N LEU A 214 3.47 2.54 -2.26
CA LEU A 214 4.02 3.80 -1.74
C LEU A 214 3.79 3.91 -0.24
N GLU A 215 4.78 4.42 0.49
CA GLU A 215 4.63 4.72 1.92
C GLU A 215 3.50 5.76 2.17
N ARG A 216 2.78 5.60 3.28
CA ARG A 216 1.54 6.35 3.56
C ARG A 216 1.76 7.87 3.53
N ARG A 217 2.86 8.38 4.06
CA ARG A 217 3.13 9.83 4.11
C ARG A 217 3.46 10.37 2.73
N LEU A 218 4.27 9.65 1.96
CA LEU A 218 4.55 10.00 0.56
C LEU A 218 3.27 10.03 -0.27
N LYS A 219 2.38 9.05 -0.08
CA LYS A 219 1.08 8.99 -0.77
C LYS A 219 0.21 10.21 -0.49
N VAL A 220 0.09 10.64 0.76
CA VAL A 220 -0.68 11.85 1.15
C VAL A 220 -0.12 13.10 0.46
N LEU A 221 1.20 13.25 0.40
CA LEU A 221 1.86 14.36 -0.28
C LEU A 221 1.56 14.35 -1.78
N LEU A 222 1.63 13.19 -2.43
CA LEU A 222 1.32 13.05 -3.85
C LEU A 222 -0.15 13.32 -4.14
N LEU A 223 -1.08 12.86 -3.30
CA LEU A 223 -2.51 13.14 -3.42
C LEU A 223 -2.80 14.64 -3.38
N ALA A 224 -2.18 15.37 -2.45
CA ALA A 224 -2.31 16.82 -2.35
C ALA A 224 -1.84 17.54 -3.63
N GLN A 225 -0.88 16.94 -4.35
CA GLN A 225 -0.35 17.48 -5.59
C GLN A 225 -1.05 16.98 -6.86
N GLY A 226 -2.19 16.28 -6.69
CA GLY A 226 -3.05 15.85 -7.78
C GLY A 226 -2.78 14.43 -8.29
N TYR A 227 -2.06 13.60 -7.53
CA TYR A 227 -2.06 12.16 -7.75
C TYR A 227 -3.45 11.59 -7.43
N LEU A 228 -3.97 10.70 -8.27
CA LEU A 228 -5.27 10.05 -8.08
C LEU A 228 -5.13 8.54 -7.77
N GLY A 229 -3.90 8.02 -7.72
CA GLY A 229 -3.63 6.59 -7.56
C GLY A 229 -3.44 5.85 -8.90
N ARG A 230 -2.86 4.65 -8.83
CA ARG A 230 -2.66 3.74 -10.00
C ARG A 230 -1.96 4.39 -11.19
N GLY A 231 -1.04 5.32 -10.91
CA GLY A 231 -0.30 6.05 -11.92
C GLY A 231 -1.10 7.06 -12.75
N VAL A 232 -2.24 7.54 -12.24
CA VAL A 232 -3.05 8.60 -12.85
C VAL A 232 -3.01 9.86 -11.99
N GLY A 233 -2.99 11.05 -12.61
CA GLY A 233 -3.00 12.31 -11.88
C GLY A 233 -3.04 13.54 -12.78
N THR A 234 -3.33 14.70 -12.18
CA THR A 234 -3.24 16.00 -12.84
C THR A 234 -1.78 16.46 -12.96
N PRO A 235 -1.42 17.34 -13.92
CA PRO A 235 -0.05 17.85 -14.03
C PRO A 235 0.46 18.45 -12.72
N PRO A 236 1.53 17.90 -12.11
CA PRO A 236 2.00 18.37 -10.83
C PRO A 236 2.66 19.74 -10.96
N ARG A 237 2.51 20.59 -9.94
CA ARG A 237 3.26 21.84 -9.85
C ARG A 237 4.71 21.53 -9.50
N PHE A 238 5.58 21.54 -10.52
CA PHE A 238 6.97 21.08 -10.42
C PHE A 238 7.74 21.67 -9.24
N LYS A 239 7.71 23.00 -9.08
CA LYS A 239 8.50 23.69 -8.05
C LYS A 239 8.10 23.29 -6.64
N GLU A 240 6.80 23.30 -6.36
CA GLU A 240 6.22 22.95 -5.06
C GLU A 240 6.45 21.47 -4.74
N LEU A 241 6.19 20.57 -5.70
CA LEU A 241 6.36 19.14 -5.49
C LEU A 241 7.83 18.77 -5.24
N LYS A 242 8.75 19.37 -6.00
CA LYS A 242 10.18 19.15 -5.86
C LYS A 242 10.68 19.59 -4.49
N GLU A 243 10.28 20.78 -4.04
CA GLU A 243 10.63 21.30 -2.71
C GLU A 243 10.11 20.38 -1.60
N LYS A 244 8.86 19.93 -1.71
CA LYS A 244 8.23 19.02 -0.75
C LYS A 244 8.89 17.63 -0.70
N LEU A 245 9.26 17.06 -1.86
CA LEU A 245 10.00 15.80 -1.93
C LEU A 245 11.43 15.95 -1.41
N GLU A 246 12.06 17.11 -1.61
CA GLU A 246 13.38 17.42 -1.08
C GLU A 246 13.36 17.62 0.43
N GLU A 247 12.36 18.31 0.98
CA GLU A 247 12.11 18.39 2.42
C GLU A 247 11.92 16.99 3.02
N LEU A 248 11.12 16.14 2.37
CA LEU A 248 10.82 14.80 2.85
C LEU A 248 12.06 13.89 2.78
N ALA A 249 12.87 14.01 1.73
CA ALA A 249 14.14 13.29 1.58
C ALA A 249 15.27 13.80 2.49
N ALA A 250 15.30 15.10 2.82
CA ALA A 250 16.34 15.69 3.66
C ALA A 250 16.03 15.57 5.15
N ALA A 251 14.75 15.70 5.54
CA ALA A 251 14.41 15.86 6.93
C ALA A 251 14.26 14.54 7.68
N GLY A 252 13.89 13.43 7.02
CA GLY A 252 13.48 12.19 7.70
C GLY A 252 12.18 12.36 8.50
N ALA A 253 12.01 13.46 9.22
CA ALA A 253 10.84 13.94 9.93
C ALA A 253 10.41 15.30 9.35
N VAL A 254 9.20 15.36 8.79
CA VAL A 254 8.65 16.58 8.18
C VAL A 254 8.47 17.67 9.25
N SER A 255 9.06 18.83 9.02
CA SER A 255 8.91 20.03 9.84
C SER A 255 7.48 20.60 9.72
N HIS A 256 6.64 20.29 10.72
CA HIS A 256 5.42 20.98 11.19
C HIS A 256 4.29 21.37 10.21
N SER A 257 4.45 21.30 8.88
CA SER A 257 3.38 21.62 7.91
C SER A 257 2.39 20.47 7.72
N LEU A 258 2.82 19.23 7.95
CA LEU A 258 1.99 18.03 7.75
C LEU A 258 1.09 17.72 8.96
N GLU A 259 1.43 18.24 10.15
CA GLU A 259 0.62 18.11 11.36
C GLU A 259 -0.68 18.93 11.28
N ALA A 260 -0.62 20.09 10.62
CA ALA A 260 -1.79 20.86 10.21
C ALA A 260 -2.64 20.11 9.17
N PHE A 261 -2.03 19.32 8.28
CA PHE A 261 -2.75 18.48 7.32
C PHE A 261 -3.38 17.23 7.96
N ARG A 262 -2.72 16.61 8.94
CA ARG A 262 -3.30 15.51 9.74
C ARG A 262 -4.56 15.93 10.48
N ALA A 263 -4.62 17.18 10.96
CA ALA A 263 -5.83 17.72 11.57
C ALA A 263 -7.00 17.83 10.57
N GLN A 264 -6.71 17.94 9.27
CA GLN A 264 -7.71 17.93 8.20
C GLN A 264 -8.10 16.50 7.77
N GLU A 265 -7.17 15.54 7.85
CA GLU A 265 -7.42 14.13 7.51
C GLU A 265 -8.15 13.35 8.62
N SER A 266 -7.95 13.71 9.90
CA SER A 266 -8.62 13.08 11.06
C SER A 266 -10.15 13.29 11.09
N LEU A 267 -10.70 14.16 10.24
CA LEU A 267 -12.14 14.35 10.07
C LEU A 267 -12.74 13.50 8.94
N ALA A 268 -11.91 12.90 8.08
CA ALA A 268 -12.36 12.24 6.85
C ALA A 268 -12.27 10.71 6.87
N TRP A 269 -11.52 10.12 7.82
CA TRP A 269 -11.33 8.67 7.91
C TRP A 269 -11.38 8.19 9.35
N GLN A 270 -12.56 8.30 9.97
CA GLN A 270 -12.93 7.34 11.00
C GLN A 270 -13.42 6.08 10.30
N ASP A 271 -12.77 4.99 10.65
CA ASP A 271 -13.00 3.59 10.30
C ASP A 271 -14.50 3.24 10.33
N GLU A 272 -15.16 3.25 9.17
CA GLU A 272 -16.39 2.49 8.94
C GLU A 272 -16.08 1.40 7.92
N GLY A 273 -16.40 0.17 8.33
CA GLY A 273 -16.08 -1.06 7.63
C GLY A 273 -16.64 -1.13 6.22
N GLU A 274 -16.04 -2.05 5.49
CA GLU A 274 -16.11 -2.33 4.05
C GLU A 274 -17.48 -2.78 3.50
N GLU A 275 -18.59 -2.42 4.15
CA GLU A 275 -19.96 -2.66 3.66
C GLU A 275 -20.74 -1.36 3.73
N GLY A 276 -20.78 -0.59 2.64
CA GLY A 276 -21.69 0.55 2.62
C GLY A 276 -21.64 1.52 1.46
N LEU A 277 -20.66 1.47 0.55
CA LEU A 277 -20.42 2.51 -0.48
C LEU A 277 -21.61 2.88 -1.39
N GLU A 278 -22.65 2.05 -1.47
CA GLU A 278 -23.88 2.36 -2.25
C GLU A 278 -25.05 2.87 -1.39
N GLY A 279 -24.98 2.75 -0.05
CA GLY A 279 -26.08 3.13 0.84
C GLY A 279 -26.12 4.60 1.25
N TRP A 280 -24.98 5.30 1.24
CA TRP A 280 -24.92 6.69 1.71
C TRP A 280 -25.31 7.72 0.66
N GLU A 281 -25.13 7.43 -0.63
CA GLU A 281 -25.63 8.32 -1.69
C GLU A 281 -27.17 8.33 -1.70
N ASP A 282 -27.80 7.15 -1.54
CA ASP A 282 -29.26 7.02 -1.45
C ASP A 282 -29.83 7.51 -0.11
N ALA A 283 -29.13 7.28 1.01
CA ALA A 283 -29.55 7.82 2.32
C ALA A 283 -29.39 9.35 2.40
N ALA A 284 -28.33 9.92 1.81
CA ALA A 284 -28.13 11.36 1.75
C ALA A 284 -29.13 12.04 0.80
N GLN A 285 -29.49 11.39 -0.34
CA GLN A 285 -30.55 11.88 -1.22
C GLN A 285 -31.94 11.73 -0.59
N SER A 286 -32.19 10.66 0.17
CA SER A 286 -33.47 10.44 0.85
C SER A 286 -33.67 11.31 2.09
N MET A 287 -32.61 11.78 2.76
CA MET A 287 -32.69 12.72 3.88
C MET A 287 -32.76 14.20 3.46
N LEU A 288 -32.52 14.52 2.17
CA LEU A 288 -32.68 15.86 1.61
C LEU A 288 -34.12 16.11 1.10
N ALA A 289 -35.12 15.74 1.92
CA ALA A 289 -36.53 16.11 1.66
C ALA A 289 -36.83 17.58 1.98
N ILE A 290 -35.87 18.35 2.52
CA ILE A 290 -35.97 19.79 2.68
C ILE A 290 -34.66 20.42 2.16
N LYS A 291 -34.70 20.91 0.92
CA LYS A 291 -33.62 21.72 0.34
C LYS A 291 -33.41 22.98 1.19
N PRO A 292 -32.25 23.18 1.84
CA PRO A 292 -31.96 24.47 2.45
C PRO A 292 -31.75 25.49 1.33
N SER A 293 -32.53 26.58 1.35
CA SER A 293 -32.51 27.67 0.34
C SER A 293 -31.23 28.50 0.31
N SER A 294 -30.17 28.08 1.01
CA SER A 294 -28.91 28.83 1.17
C SER A 294 -27.74 28.31 0.33
N PHE A 295 -27.90 27.24 -0.44
CA PHE A 295 -26.84 26.71 -1.32
C PHE A 295 -26.83 27.30 -2.75
N SER A 296 -27.45 28.47 -2.95
CA SER A 296 -27.28 29.27 -4.18
C SER A 296 -26.14 30.29 -4.05
N SER A 297 -25.09 29.98 -3.29
CA SER A 297 -23.82 30.68 -3.50
C SER A 297 -23.29 30.20 -4.85
N ASP A 298 -23.51 31.00 -5.88
CA ASP A 298 -23.01 30.83 -7.23
C ASP A 298 -21.47 30.89 -7.17
N VAL A 299 -20.83 29.77 -6.80
CA VAL A 299 -19.37 29.68 -6.73
C VAL A 299 -18.89 29.53 -8.15
N ALA A 300 -18.55 30.67 -8.75
CA ALA A 300 -17.95 30.73 -10.08
C ALA A 300 -16.74 29.77 -10.13
N PRO A 301 -16.62 28.94 -11.18
CA PRO A 301 -15.50 28.03 -11.31
C PRO A 301 -14.17 28.80 -11.35
N SER A 302 -13.11 28.20 -10.83
CA SER A 302 -11.83 28.90 -10.58
C SER A 302 -11.24 29.57 -11.83
N TRP A 303 -11.46 29.00 -13.01
CA TRP A 303 -11.03 29.61 -14.29
C TRP A 303 -11.70 30.96 -14.55
N LEU A 304 -13.00 31.11 -14.23
CA LEU A 304 -13.76 32.34 -14.42
C LEU A 304 -13.26 33.44 -13.48
N VAL A 305 -12.92 33.09 -12.24
CA VAL A 305 -12.34 34.03 -11.26
C VAL A 305 -10.96 34.51 -11.71
N THR A 306 -10.12 33.60 -12.22
CA THR A 306 -8.79 33.97 -12.73
C THR A 306 -8.86 34.81 -14.00
N GLU A 307 -9.81 34.53 -14.89
CA GLU A 307 -10.01 35.28 -16.12
C GLU A 307 -10.54 36.70 -15.85
N ALA A 308 -11.51 36.83 -14.94
CA ALA A 308 -12.02 38.13 -14.50
C ALA A 308 -10.93 39.00 -13.86
N ALA A 309 -10.06 38.41 -13.03
CA ALA A 309 -8.93 39.12 -12.43
C ALA A 309 -7.91 39.57 -13.49
N SER A 310 -7.58 38.71 -14.45
CA SER A 310 -6.68 39.03 -15.56
C SER A 310 -7.23 40.15 -16.45
N TYR A 311 -8.52 40.07 -16.80
CA TYR A 311 -9.21 41.09 -17.59
C TYR A 311 -9.20 42.45 -16.88
N SER A 312 -9.56 42.49 -15.60
CA SER A 312 -9.56 43.71 -14.78
C SER A 312 -8.19 44.41 -14.75
N GLN A 313 -7.10 43.65 -14.56
CA GLN A 313 -5.74 44.20 -14.58
C GLN A 313 -5.35 44.73 -15.97
N SER A 314 -5.76 44.03 -17.03
CA SER A 314 -5.47 44.44 -18.41
C SER A 314 -6.18 45.74 -18.80
N GLU A 315 -7.44 45.90 -18.38
CA GLU A 315 -8.25 47.11 -18.60
C GLU A 315 -7.71 48.29 -17.82
N HIS A 316 -7.32 48.08 -16.56
CA HIS A 316 -6.66 49.11 -15.76
C HIS A 316 -5.39 49.63 -16.46
N LYS A 317 -4.54 48.73 -16.98
CA LYS A 317 -3.33 49.11 -17.74
C LYS A 317 -3.64 49.82 -19.05
N ARG A 318 -4.73 49.50 -19.75
CA ARG A 318 -5.16 50.27 -20.94
C ARG A 318 -5.61 51.68 -20.54
N ARG A 319 -6.39 51.80 -19.46
CA ARG A 319 -6.90 53.08 -18.98
C ARG A 319 -5.79 54.01 -18.51
N GLU A 320 -4.77 53.49 -17.83
CA GLU A 320 -3.60 54.27 -17.42
C GLU A 320 -2.78 54.75 -18.63
N ARG A 321 -2.62 53.92 -19.68
CA ARG A 321 -1.99 54.36 -20.94
C ARG A 321 -2.81 55.45 -21.65
N ALA A 322 -4.13 55.30 -21.71
CA ALA A 322 -5.01 56.30 -22.31
C ALA A 322 -4.96 57.63 -21.54
N ARG A 323 -4.92 57.60 -20.20
CA ARG A 323 -4.75 58.79 -19.36
C ARG A 323 -3.40 59.48 -19.58
N ALA A 324 -2.32 58.71 -19.67
CA ALA A 324 -0.98 59.25 -19.96
C ALA A 324 -0.93 59.93 -21.34
N GLN A 325 -1.66 59.42 -22.33
CA GLN A 325 -1.77 60.02 -23.67
C GLN A 325 -2.70 61.25 -23.68
N ALA A 326 -3.81 61.21 -22.94
CA ALA A 326 -4.74 62.32 -22.83
C ALA A 326 -4.17 63.52 -22.04
N GLY A 327 -3.26 63.26 -21.09
CA GLY A 327 -2.57 64.31 -20.32
C GLY A 327 -1.44 65.04 -21.09
N GLY A 328 -1.05 64.56 -22.27
CA GLY A 328 0.09 65.09 -23.03
C GLY A 328 -0.25 66.22 -24.03
N HIS A 329 -1.53 66.57 -24.21
CA HIS A 329 -1.95 67.47 -25.30
C HIS A 329 -3.06 68.48 -24.92
N HIS A 330 -2.98 69.05 -23.72
CA HIS A 330 -3.64 70.34 -23.42
C HIS A 330 -2.62 71.36 -22.93
N GLY A 331 -1.81 71.83 -23.88
CA GLY A 331 -1.34 73.21 -23.86
C GLY A 331 -2.40 74.10 -24.50
N GLY A 332 -2.98 75.01 -23.73
CA GLY A 332 -3.77 76.12 -24.27
C GLY A 332 -4.85 76.64 -23.33
N GLY A 333 -4.58 77.75 -22.63
CA GLY A 333 -5.65 78.62 -22.12
C GLY A 333 -5.54 79.12 -20.68
N ASN A 334 -4.54 79.95 -20.41
CA ASN A 334 -4.68 81.26 -19.74
C ASN A 334 -5.76 81.40 -18.65
N SER A 335 -5.34 81.50 -17.37
CA SER A 335 -5.86 82.53 -16.43
C SER A 335 -4.98 82.67 -15.19
N LYS A 336 -4.63 83.93 -14.94
CA LYS A 336 -3.83 84.48 -13.84
C LYS A 336 -4.28 84.06 -12.44
N GLY A 337 -3.31 83.96 -11.54
CA GLY A 337 -3.40 84.54 -10.19
C GLY A 337 -3.42 83.54 -9.04
N GLY A 338 -2.30 83.45 -8.31
CA GLY A 338 -2.25 82.80 -7.00
C GLY A 338 -0.82 82.46 -6.56
N GLU A 339 -0.21 83.38 -5.81
CA GLU A 339 1.14 83.27 -5.22
C GLU A 339 1.30 82.15 -4.17
N PRO A 340 2.57 81.80 -3.81
CA PRO A 340 2.95 80.53 -3.20
C PRO A 340 3.24 80.60 -1.69
N LYS A 341 3.08 79.46 -1.00
CA LYS A 341 3.86 79.03 0.18
C LYS A 341 4.05 77.53 0.03
N GLY A 342 5.24 76.97 -0.14
CA GLY A 342 6.38 77.06 0.78
C GLY A 342 6.58 75.65 1.37
N GLY A 343 7.47 74.86 0.78
CA GLY A 343 7.65 73.45 1.17
C GLY A 343 8.99 72.89 0.70
N LYS A 344 10.05 73.34 1.37
CA LYS A 344 11.46 73.03 1.16
C LYS A 344 11.78 71.64 1.74
N GLY A 345 12.07 70.66 0.90
CA GLY A 345 12.55 69.33 1.31
C GLY A 345 13.70 68.87 0.42
N LYS A 346 14.90 68.86 0.98
CA LYS A 346 16.21 68.75 0.31
C LYS A 346 16.90 67.47 0.81
N GLY A 347 17.34 66.61 -0.11
CA GLY A 347 18.24 65.47 0.09
C GLY A 347 18.14 64.55 -1.13
N LYS A 348 19.10 64.46 -2.07
CA LYS A 348 20.54 64.16 -1.94
C LYS A 348 20.66 62.90 -1.08
N ASP A 349 20.79 61.71 -1.67
CA ASP A 349 22.11 61.23 -2.06
C ASP A 349 22.20 60.29 -3.26
N LYS A 350 23.43 60.20 -3.74
CA LYS A 350 23.92 59.80 -5.04
C LYS A 350 24.90 58.63 -4.86
N LYS A 351 24.68 57.46 -5.46
CA LYS A 351 25.71 56.43 -5.74
C LYS A 351 25.09 55.40 -6.70
N LYS A 352 25.44 55.29 -8.00
CA LYS A 352 26.70 55.12 -8.74
C LYS A 352 27.38 53.76 -8.48
N GLY A 353 27.35 52.90 -9.50
CA GLY A 353 28.09 51.64 -9.66
C GLY A 353 27.14 50.58 -10.25
N GLY A 354 27.22 50.13 -11.50
CA GLY A 354 28.37 50.01 -12.40
C GLY A 354 28.94 48.60 -12.28
N GLY A 355 28.64 47.71 -13.23
CA GLY A 355 29.16 46.34 -13.22
C GLY A 355 28.64 45.50 -14.39
N LYS A 356 29.33 45.61 -15.51
CA LYS A 356 29.18 44.86 -16.77
C LYS A 356 30.23 43.73 -16.75
N ALA A 357 29.85 42.48 -17.01
CA ALA A 357 30.76 41.38 -17.40
C ALA A 357 29.90 40.36 -18.19
N SER A 358 30.01 40.27 -19.51
CA SER A 358 31.05 39.61 -20.33
C SER A 358 30.99 38.09 -20.28
N THR A 359 30.37 37.57 -21.34
CA THR A 359 30.82 36.51 -22.26
C THR A 359 32.12 35.75 -21.94
N GLN A 360 32.08 34.46 -22.32
CA GLN A 360 33.11 33.52 -22.78
C GLN A 360 33.65 32.47 -21.79
N GLY A 361 33.46 31.21 -22.21
CA GLY A 361 33.84 29.95 -21.60
C GLY A 361 33.12 28.83 -22.35
#